data_AF-A0A022XJ65-F1
#
_entry.id   AF-A0A022XJ65-F1
#
_cell.length_a   1.000
_cell.length_b   1.000
_cell.length_c   1.000
_cell.angle_alpha   90.00
_cell.angle_beta   90.00
_cell.angle_gamma   90.00
#
_symmetry.space_group_name_H-M   'P 1'
#
loop_
_entity.id
_entity.type
_entity.pdbx_description
1 polymer ?
#
loop_
_entity_poly.entity_id
_entity_poly.type
_entity_poly.pdbx_seq_one_letter_code
_entity_poly.pdbx_strand_id
1 'polypeptide(L)'
;MPASVHSNEPVDEIVVTKVVEGFAAPVQEPVAAPAVDAPAAVVDGPVEAVKDVTIVETAPATVQEVNDVAAEPALAPVVTADEIFEKPAAPAPVEDAKEKELESGYASGSGSAAANEEPIPELIFTKQHLQFLNQRLQFLEPQEILKWCVTSLPGLFQSTSFGLTGLVILDMLSKLDIPRHQQVDLIFFDTLHHFQETIDLRDGIQKDYPHLTLHVYKPQGCNTAAEFAAKHGEKLWETNDELYDWLAKVEPAQRAYRELGVTAMLTGRRRSQGAKRGNMDIIEVDEAGLIKINPLANWNFDQVKEYVNRRNLRYNALLDRGYKSVGDWHSTQPVAQGEDERSGRWKGQAKTECGIHNPRSKYAQFLMEQERKKQEEVANEALKITV
;
A
#
# COMPACT_ATOMS: atom_id res chain seq x y z
N MET A 1 37.59 -34.95 13.01
CA MET A 1 38.21 -33.63 12.77
C MET A 1 38.42 -33.53 11.26
N PRO A 2 37.73 -32.60 10.57
CA PRO A 2 38.00 -31.19 10.71
C PRO A 2 36.81 -30.38 11.24
N ALA A 3 37.17 -29.25 11.86
CA ALA A 3 36.27 -28.25 12.44
C ALA A 3 35.63 -27.40 11.33
N SER A 4 34.33 -27.15 11.45
CA SER A 4 33.63 -26.17 10.61
C SER A 4 33.69 -24.82 11.33
N VAL A 5 34.35 -23.86 10.69
CA VAL A 5 34.52 -22.49 11.15
C VAL A 5 33.16 -21.78 11.03
N HIS A 6 32.60 -21.34 12.16
CA HIS A 6 31.48 -20.39 12.16
C HIS A 6 32.04 -19.00 11.86
N SER A 7 31.78 -18.50 10.66
CA SER A 7 31.94 -17.09 10.33
C SER A 7 30.75 -16.32 10.94
N ASN A 8 31.01 -15.64 12.06
CA ASN A 8 30.16 -14.55 12.55
C ASN A 8 30.28 -13.39 11.56
N GLU A 9 29.34 -13.28 10.62
CA GLU A 9 29.10 -12.01 9.96
C GLU A 9 28.14 -11.16 10.81
N PRO A 10 28.37 -9.85 10.96
CA PRO A 10 27.51 -8.99 11.74
C PRO A 10 26.12 -8.94 11.07
N VAL A 11 25.10 -9.22 11.86
CA VAL A 11 23.70 -8.98 11.49
C VAL A 11 23.54 -7.47 11.44
N ASP A 12 23.40 -6.90 10.24
CA ASP A 12 22.99 -5.50 10.09
C ASP A 12 21.54 -5.38 10.61
N GLU A 13 21.43 -5.12 11.91
CA GLU A 13 20.21 -4.75 12.57
C GLU A 13 19.84 -3.34 12.09
N ILE A 14 18.81 -3.23 11.25
CA ILE A 14 18.25 -1.93 10.91
C ILE A 14 17.49 -1.44 12.14
N VAL A 15 18.20 -0.72 13.02
CA VAL A 15 17.60 0.05 14.10
C VAL A 15 16.98 1.30 13.48
N VAL A 16 15.66 1.29 13.25
CA VAL A 16 14.92 2.51 12.92
C VAL A 16 14.71 3.28 14.21
N THR A 17 15.70 4.08 14.59
CA THR A 17 15.59 5.00 15.73
C THR A 17 14.54 6.07 15.44
N LYS A 18 13.49 6.10 16.26
CA LYS A 18 12.47 7.16 16.24
C LYS A 18 13.10 8.47 16.73
N VAL A 19 13.36 9.42 15.81
CA VAL A 19 13.66 10.81 16.19
C VAL A 19 12.35 11.45 16.62
N VAL A 20 12.17 11.60 17.93
CA VAL A 20 11.12 12.44 18.51
C VAL A 20 11.79 13.74 18.93
N GLU A 21 11.81 14.73 18.04
CA GLU A 21 12.12 16.11 18.44
C GLU A 21 10.91 16.99 18.17
N GLY A 22 10.30 17.45 19.26
CA GLY A 22 9.27 18.47 19.26
C GLY A 22 9.90 19.83 18.99
N PHE A 23 9.44 20.50 17.95
CA PHE A 23 9.75 21.91 17.73
C PHE A 23 8.63 22.77 18.29
N ALA A 24 8.82 23.22 19.54
CA ALA A 24 8.18 24.41 20.05
C ALA A 24 8.97 25.63 19.54
N ALA A 25 8.29 26.58 18.91
CA ALA A 25 8.90 27.81 18.42
C ALA A 25 9.23 28.77 19.59
N PRO A 26 10.44 29.38 19.63
CA PRO A 26 10.68 30.56 20.45
C PRO A 26 10.57 31.86 19.66
N VAL A 27 10.14 32.90 20.36
CA VAL A 27 9.77 34.26 19.93
C VAL A 27 10.89 35.26 20.28
N GLN A 28 11.23 36.16 19.32
CA GLN A 28 11.93 37.49 19.39
C GLN A 28 13.42 37.56 19.86
N GLU A 29 14.33 38.47 19.45
CA GLU A 29 14.44 39.62 18.51
C GLU A 29 15.98 39.97 18.31
N PRO A 30 16.41 40.93 17.45
CA PRO A 30 17.67 40.86 16.68
C PRO A 30 18.86 41.64 17.25
N VAL A 31 20.09 41.29 16.81
CA VAL A 31 21.28 42.17 16.94
C VAL A 31 22.13 42.13 15.66
N ALA A 32 22.64 43.32 15.31
CA ALA A 32 23.25 43.82 14.09
C ALA A 32 24.55 43.14 13.59
N ALA A 33 24.78 43.29 12.27
CA ALA A 33 26.06 43.08 11.57
C ALA A 33 26.95 44.35 11.59
N PRO A 34 28.22 44.21 11.18
CA PRO A 34 28.69 45.05 10.07
C PRO A 34 29.52 44.33 9.00
N ALA A 35 29.62 45.03 7.86
CA ALA A 35 30.07 44.63 6.53
C ALA A 35 31.58 44.82 6.25
N VAL A 36 32.00 44.38 5.04
CA VAL A 36 33.08 44.79 4.08
C VAL A 36 33.82 43.55 3.51
N ASP A 37 34.30 43.41 2.26
CA ASP A 37 34.38 44.20 1.02
C ASP A 37 34.67 43.23 -0.16
N ALA A 38 34.48 43.65 -1.42
CA ALA A 38 34.83 42.92 -2.68
C ALA A 38 36.31 43.22 -3.11
N PRO A 39 36.87 42.85 -4.31
CA PRO A 39 36.30 42.21 -5.53
C PRO A 39 37.19 41.24 -6.38
N ALA A 40 36.54 40.64 -7.39
CA ALA A 40 36.94 40.33 -8.80
C ALA A 40 38.13 39.41 -9.17
N ALA A 41 37.86 38.42 -10.06
CA ALA A 41 38.56 38.24 -11.35
C ALA A 41 37.92 37.13 -12.23
N VAL A 42 37.97 37.36 -13.54
CA VAL A 42 37.42 36.61 -14.69
C VAL A 42 38.52 35.75 -15.34
N VAL A 43 38.24 34.54 -15.84
CA VAL A 43 38.90 33.99 -17.06
C VAL A 43 38.02 32.94 -17.78
N ASP A 44 37.99 33.05 -19.11
CA ASP A 44 37.27 32.26 -20.13
C ASP A 44 37.84 30.85 -20.45
N GLY A 45 36.91 29.92 -20.73
CA GLY A 45 36.90 28.90 -21.82
C GLY A 45 37.84 27.67 -21.79
N PRO A 46 37.66 26.65 -22.66
CA PRO A 46 36.51 26.32 -23.52
C PRO A 46 35.99 24.86 -23.37
N VAL A 47 34.91 24.61 -24.12
CA VAL A 47 34.14 23.37 -24.28
C VAL A 47 34.83 22.41 -25.27
N GLU A 48 34.87 21.11 -24.95
CA GLU A 48 35.08 20.06 -25.96
C GLU A 48 34.07 18.91 -25.80
N ALA A 49 33.54 18.50 -26.94
CA ALA A 49 32.52 17.49 -27.14
C ALA A 49 33.12 16.09 -27.24
N VAL A 50 32.47 15.09 -26.63
CA VAL A 50 32.77 13.68 -26.86
C VAL A 50 31.66 13.08 -27.71
N LYS A 51 32.04 12.60 -28.90
CA LYS A 51 31.23 11.81 -29.83
C LYS A 51 31.48 10.30 -29.61
N ASP A 52 30.49 9.55 -30.08
CA ASP A 52 30.51 8.15 -30.51
C ASP A 52 30.40 7.05 -29.43
N VAL A 53 29.17 6.56 -29.25
CA VAL A 53 28.88 5.20 -28.75
C VAL A 53 28.30 4.39 -29.90
N THR A 54 29.06 3.37 -30.31
CA THR A 54 28.70 2.40 -31.34
C THR A 54 27.59 1.46 -30.85
N ILE A 55 26.49 1.41 -31.59
CA ILE A 55 25.40 0.44 -31.42
C ILE A 55 25.81 -0.85 -32.13
N VAL A 56 25.84 -1.97 -31.40
CA VAL A 56 25.90 -3.32 -31.98
C VAL A 56 24.50 -3.90 -31.94
N GLU A 57 23.91 -4.02 -33.12
CA GLU A 57 22.60 -4.59 -33.40
C GLU A 57 22.76 -6.12 -33.56
N THR A 58 22.06 -6.92 -32.76
CA THR A 58 21.97 -8.38 -32.97
C THR A 58 20.58 -8.76 -33.44
N ALA A 59 20.53 -9.35 -34.64
CA ALA A 59 19.32 -9.77 -35.36
C ALA A 59 18.61 -10.96 -34.68
N PRO A 60 17.28 -11.11 -34.88
CA PRO A 60 16.49 -12.18 -34.28
C PRO A 60 16.61 -13.50 -35.05
N ALA A 61 16.60 -14.61 -34.30
CA ALA A 61 16.61 -15.97 -34.83
C ALA A 61 15.23 -16.38 -35.36
N THR A 62 15.24 -16.93 -36.57
CA THR A 62 14.13 -17.51 -37.33
C THR A 62 13.60 -18.79 -36.66
N VAL A 63 12.28 -18.90 -36.47
CA VAL A 63 11.61 -20.17 -36.10
C VAL A 63 10.87 -20.68 -37.34
N GLN A 64 11.22 -21.89 -37.77
CA GLN A 64 10.55 -22.62 -38.85
C GLN A 64 9.23 -23.23 -38.35
N GLU A 65 8.18 -23.05 -39.14
CA GLU A 65 6.94 -23.81 -39.06
C GLU A 65 7.18 -25.29 -39.38
N VAL A 66 6.61 -26.17 -38.55
CA VAL A 66 6.28 -27.55 -38.92
C VAL A 66 4.83 -27.80 -38.57
N ASN A 67 4.01 -27.93 -39.61
CA ASN A 67 2.69 -28.56 -39.55
C ASN A 67 2.89 -30.06 -39.40
N ASP A 68 2.18 -30.70 -38.47
CA ASP A 68 1.78 -32.09 -38.63
C ASP A 68 0.53 -32.43 -37.81
N VAL A 69 -0.16 -33.44 -38.33
CA VAL A 69 -1.58 -33.74 -38.21
C VAL A 69 -1.91 -34.64 -37.02
N ALA A 70 -3.07 -34.36 -36.42
CA ALA A 70 -3.98 -35.20 -35.63
C ALA A 70 -3.49 -36.46 -34.89
N ALA A 71 -3.71 -36.49 -33.58
CA ALA A 71 -4.21 -37.66 -32.85
C ALA A 71 -4.89 -37.24 -31.53
N GLU A 72 -6.18 -37.57 -31.38
CA GLU A 72 -6.91 -37.49 -30.11
C GLU A 72 -6.36 -38.50 -29.09
N PRO A 73 -6.39 -38.18 -27.78
CA PRO A 73 -6.44 -39.20 -26.74
C PRO A 73 -7.79 -39.20 -26.01
N ALA A 74 -8.24 -40.42 -25.75
CA ALA A 74 -9.54 -40.82 -25.23
C ALA A 74 -9.92 -40.22 -23.86
N LEU A 75 -11.23 -40.00 -23.72
CA LEU A 75 -11.92 -39.63 -22.48
C LEU A 75 -11.73 -40.68 -21.38
N ALA A 76 -11.27 -40.23 -20.21
CA ALA A 76 -11.40 -40.96 -18.95
C ALA A 76 -12.79 -40.67 -18.32
N PRO A 77 -13.41 -41.64 -17.61
CA PRO A 77 -14.78 -41.50 -17.15
C PRO A 77 -14.91 -40.51 -15.98
N VAL A 78 -15.96 -39.70 -16.08
CA VAL A 78 -16.49 -38.79 -15.05
C VAL A 78 -17.03 -39.61 -13.88
N VAL A 79 -16.49 -39.41 -12.68
CA VAL A 79 -17.09 -39.86 -11.42
C VAL A 79 -17.75 -38.66 -10.78
N THR A 80 -19.07 -38.72 -10.64
CA THR A 80 -19.90 -37.72 -9.96
C THR A 80 -19.71 -37.79 -8.46
N ALA A 81 -19.49 -36.63 -7.82
CA ALA A 81 -19.41 -36.49 -6.39
C ALA A 81 -20.81 -36.52 -5.77
N ASP A 82 -21.30 -37.71 -5.49
CA ASP A 82 -22.41 -37.97 -4.56
C ASP A 82 -22.28 -39.42 -4.10
N GLU A 83 -21.40 -39.65 -3.13
CA GLU A 83 -21.45 -40.78 -2.17
C GLU A 83 -20.21 -40.69 -1.27
N ILE A 84 -20.34 -41.18 -0.03
CA ILE A 84 -19.32 -41.26 1.03
C ILE A 84 -19.23 -40.02 1.95
N PHE A 85 -20.20 -39.89 2.87
CA PHE A 85 -19.92 -39.51 4.27
C PHE A 85 -21.03 -40.08 5.18
N GLU A 86 -20.88 -41.35 5.56
CA GLU A 86 -21.59 -41.90 6.72
C GLU A 86 -20.87 -41.50 8.01
N LYS A 87 -21.64 -40.89 8.90
CA LYS A 87 -21.29 -40.43 10.25
C LYS A 87 -21.14 -41.62 11.22
N PRO A 88 -20.04 -41.76 11.97
CA PRO A 88 -20.02 -42.69 13.10
C PRO A 88 -20.60 -42.05 14.36
N ALA A 89 -21.42 -42.83 15.06
CA ALA A 89 -22.00 -42.53 16.36
C ALA A 89 -20.99 -42.74 17.51
N ALA A 90 -21.14 -41.95 18.58
CA ALA A 90 -20.34 -42.02 19.81
C ALA A 90 -20.68 -43.23 20.69
N PRO A 91 -19.72 -43.76 21.45
CA PRO A 91 -20.00 -44.49 22.68
C PRO A 91 -19.61 -43.69 23.95
N ALA A 92 -20.23 -44.09 25.06
CA ALA A 92 -20.42 -43.34 26.31
C ALA A 92 -19.32 -43.62 27.39
N PRO A 93 -19.47 -43.17 28.66
CA PRO A 93 -18.43 -42.52 29.46
C PRO A 93 -17.50 -43.48 30.21
N VAL A 94 -16.31 -43.01 30.61
CA VAL A 94 -15.37 -43.74 31.47
C VAL A 94 -15.10 -42.93 32.74
N GLU A 95 -15.19 -43.63 33.86
CA GLU A 95 -15.09 -43.19 35.26
C GLU A 95 -13.69 -42.75 35.71
N ASP A 96 -13.70 -42.09 36.86
CA ASP A 96 -12.62 -41.51 37.68
C ASP A 96 -11.29 -42.27 37.74
N ALA A 97 -10.21 -41.54 37.50
CA ALA A 97 -8.87 -41.92 37.96
C ALA A 97 -7.99 -40.69 38.29
N LYS A 98 -8.00 -40.34 39.58
CA LYS A 98 -6.89 -39.82 40.41
C LYS A 98 -5.99 -38.73 39.81
N GLU A 99 -6.26 -37.49 40.25
CA GLU A 99 -5.33 -36.37 40.27
C GLU A 99 -4.04 -36.76 41.00
N LYS A 100 -2.90 -36.61 40.32
CA LYS A 100 -1.59 -36.47 40.95
C LYS A 100 -1.17 -35.02 40.75
N GLU A 101 -1.08 -34.30 41.86
CA GLU A 101 -0.49 -32.98 41.96
C GLU A 101 0.88 -32.94 41.28
N LEU A 102 0.96 -32.16 40.21
CA LEU A 102 2.20 -31.66 39.64
C LEU A 102 2.18 -30.15 39.87
N GLU A 103 2.76 -29.78 41.01
CA GLU A 103 3.03 -28.42 41.46
C GLU A 103 3.89 -27.70 40.40
N SER A 104 3.25 -26.95 39.51
CA SER A 104 3.91 -25.96 38.66
C SER A 104 3.85 -24.62 39.39
N GLY A 105 5.03 -24.13 39.79
CA GLY A 105 5.20 -22.94 40.60
C GLY A 105 4.85 -21.64 39.88
N TYR A 106 3.57 -21.37 39.68
CA TYR A 106 3.08 -20.03 39.39
C TYR A 106 2.50 -19.41 40.64
N ALA A 107 3.29 -18.53 41.26
CA ALA A 107 2.82 -17.62 42.29
C ALA A 107 1.68 -16.77 41.72
N SER A 108 0.46 -17.05 42.16
CA SER A 108 -0.68 -16.18 41.88
C SER A 108 -0.56 -14.92 42.76
N GLY A 109 0.07 -13.89 42.21
CA GLY A 109 -0.05 -12.54 42.72
C GLY A 109 -1.47 -12.03 42.47
N SER A 110 -2.32 -12.11 43.49
CA SER A 110 -3.56 -11.34 43.54
C SER A 110 -3.21 -9.88 43.75
N GLY A 111 -3.40 -9.05 42.73
CA GLY A 111 -3.06 -7.63 42.75
C GLY A 111 -3.95 -6.82 41.82
N SER A 112 -5.00 -6.24 42.41
CA SER A 112 -5.79 -5.07 41.99
C SER A 112 -6.09 -4.83 40.50
N ALA A 113 -7.39 -4.79 40.19
CA ALA A 113 -7.94 -4.24 38.96
C ALA A 113 -7.51 -2.78 38.76
N ALA A 114 -6.47 -2.59 37.94
CA ALA A 114 -6.30 -1.42 37.10
C ALA A 114 -6.18 -1.97 35.68
N ALA A 115 -6.98 -1.45 34.75
CA ALA A 115 -6.89 -1.80 33.35
C ALA A 115 -5.53 -1.35 32.82
N ASN A 116 -4.54 -2.23 32.93
CA ASN A 116 -3.31 -2.14 32.17
C ASN A 116 -3.68 -2.55 30.75
N GLU A 117 -3.88 -1.58 29.86
CA GLU A 117 -3.70 -1.80 28.44
C GLU A 117 -2.23 -2.17 28.24
N GLU A 118 -1.92 -3.46 28.35
CA GLU A 118 -0.65 -4.01 27.90
C GLU A 118 -0.48 -3.55 26.43
N PRO A 119 0.58 -2.79 26.10
CA PRO A 119 0.77 -2.31 24.74
C PRO A 119 0.84 -3.50 23.80
N ILE A 120 0.10 -3.44 22.69
CA ILE A 120 0.15 -4.47 21.65
C ILE A 120 1.62 -4.65 21.26
N PRO A 121 2.16 -5.89 21.31
CA PRO A 121 3.57 -6.12 21.02
C PRO A 121 3.90 -5.60 19.63
N GLU A 122 4.96 -4.80 19.54
CA GLU A 122 5.43 -4.23 18.28
C GLU A 122 5.88 -5.35 17.34
N LEU A 123 5.17 -5.52 16.23
CA LEU A 123 5.48 -6.55 15.25
C LEU A 123 6.54 -6.04 14.28
N ILE A 124 7.76 -6.58 14.39
CA ILE A 124 8.89 -6.21 13.54
C ILE A 124 9.26 -7.40 12.65
N PHE A 125 9.30 -7.17 11.33
CA PHE A 125 9.82 -8.14 10.38
C PHE A 125 11.26 -7.80 9.97
N THR A 126 12.18 -8.72 10.25
CA THR A 126 13.52 -8.68 9.66
C THR A 126 13.45 -8.97 8.17
N LYS A 127 14.53 -8.66 7.44
CA LYS A 127 14.64 -9.01 6.02
C LYS A 127 14.47 -10.51 5.78
N GLN A 128 15.01 -11.35 6.66
CA GLN A 128 14.90 -12.81 6.60
C GLN A 128 13.47 -13.27 6.84
N HIS A 129 12.74 -12.65 7.79
CA HIS A 129 11.31 -12.91 7.98
C HIS A 129 10.52 -12.59 6.72
N LEU A 130 10.73 -11.41 6.12
CA LEU A 130 10.04 -11.00 4.89
C LEU A 130 10.35 -11.94 3.73
N GLN A 131 11.61 -12.31 3.54
CA GLN A 131 12.01 -13.27 2.50
C GLN A 131 11.31 -14.61 2.69
N PHE A 132 11.33 -15.16 3.91
CA PHE A 132 10.67 -16.43 4.22
C PHE A 132 9.16 -16.35 3.99
N LEU A 133 8.50 -15.32 4.53
CA LEU A 133 7.05 -15.15 4.40
C LEU A 133 6.65 -14.97 2.94
N ASN A 134 7.34 -14.12 2.17
CA ASN A 134 7.06 -13.95 0.74
C ASN A 134 7.29 -15.25 -0.04
N GLN A 135 8.33 -16.03 0.29
CA GLN A 135 8.57 -17.32 -0.34
C GLN A 135 7.44 -18.34 -0.10
N ARG A 136 6.77 -18.27 1.06
CA ARG A 136 5.65 -19.15 1.39
C ARG A 136 4.33 -18.65 0.83
N LEU A 137 4.00 -17.38 1.07
CA LEU A 137 2.72 -16.79 0.74
C LEU A 137 2.52 -16.62 -0.77
N GLN A 138 3.59 -16.50 -1.57
CA GLN A 138 3.47 -16.36 -3.03
C GLN A 138 2.80 -17.55 -3.73
N PHE A 139 2.71 -18.72 -3.08
CA PHE A 139 2.09 -19.92 -3.63
C PHE A 139 0.71 -20.21 -3.05
N LEU A 140 0.20 -19.34 -2.17
CA LEU A 140 -1.11 -19.51 -1.56
C LEU A 140 -2.19 -18.78 -2.35
N GLU A 141 -3.42 -19.30 -2.26
CA GLU A 141 -4.60 -18.61 -2.75
C GLU A 141 -4.91 -17.36 -1.90
N PRO A 142 -5.53 -16.32 -2.46
CA PRO A 142 -5.79 -15.07 -1.75
C PRO A 142 -6.51 -15.24 -0.41
N GLN A 143 -7.46 -16.16 -0.31
CA GLN A 143 -8.19 -16.45 0.93
C GLN A 143 -7.28 -16.99 2.04
N GLU A 144 -6.29 -17.81 1.69
CA GLU A 144 -5.32 -18.33 2.66
C GLU A 144 -4.33 -17.23 3.09
N ILE A 145 -3.94 -16.34 2.18
CA ILE A 145 -3.14 -15.14 2.53
C ILE A 145 -3.95 -14.25 3.48
N LEU A 146 -5.22 -13.98 3.18
CA LEU A 146 -6.10 -13.18 4.03
C LEU A 146 -6.31 -13.84 5.40
N LYS A 147 -6.49 -15.15 5.44
CA LYS A 147 -6.58 -15.93 6.68
C LYS A 147 -5.33 -15.77 7.54
N TRP A 148 -4.15 -15.87 6.93
CA TRP A 148 -2.89 -15.60 7.61
C TRP A 148 -2.82 -14.16 8.15
N CYS A 149 -3.24 -13.16 7.36
CA CYS A 149 -3.22 -11.75 7.77
C CYS A 149 -4.09 -11.52 9.01
N VAL A 150 -5.36 -11.93 8.98
CA VAL A 150 -6.30 -11.66 10.10
C VAL A 150 -5.96 -12.44 11.38
N THR A 151 -5.17 -13.52 11.25
CA THR A 151 -4.70 -14.32 12.40
C THR A 151 -3.40 -13.77 12.98
N SER A 152 -2.52 -13.23 12.14
CA SER A 152 -1.12 -12.95 12.53
C SER A 152 -0.82 -11.47 12.73
N LEU A 153 -1.60 -10.57 12.12
CA LEU A 153 -1.27 -9.14 12.07
C LEU A 153 -2.24 -8.33 12.95
N PRO A 154 -1.76 -7.68 14.03
CA PRO A 154 -2.54 -6.68 14.73
C PRO A 154 -2.67 -5.41 13.88
N GLY A 155 -3.63 -4.54 14.24
CA GLY A 155 -3.82 -3.24 13.59
C GLY A 155 -3.98 -3.34 12.07
N LEU A 156 -4.69 -4.39 11.62
CA LEU A 156 -4.90 -4.71 10.21
C LEU A 156 -6.11 -3.96 9.66
N PHE A 157 -5.88 -3.13 8.64
CA PHE A 157 -6.92 -2.42 7.90
C PHE A 157 -6.85 -2.76 6.42
N GLN A 158 -7.90 -2.43 5.68
CA GLN A 158 -7.87 -2.42 4.22
C GLN A 158 -7.98 -1.00 3.68
N SER A 159 -6.99 -0.57 2.91
CA SER A 159 -7.09 0.66 2.13
C SER A 159 -7.80 0.33 0.82
N THR A 160 -8.80 1.13 0.46
CA THR A 160 -9.53 0.92 -0.78
C THR A 160 -9.92 2.24 -1.42
N SER A 161 -9.81 2.28 -2.75
CA SER A 161 -10.45 3.28 -3.61
C SER A 161 -11.63 2.67 -4.36
N PHE A 162 -12.15 1.53 -3.88
CA PHE A 162 -13.23 0.74 -4.48
C PHE A 162 -12.94 0.25 -5.92
N GLY A 163 -11.67 0.07 -6.27
CA GLY A 163 -11.28 -0.66 -7.47
C GLY A 163 -11.60 -2.16 -7.33
N LEU A 164 -11.74 -2.87 -8.46
CA LEU A 164 -12.20 -4.27 -8.47
C LEU A 164 -11.42 -5.17 -7.51
N THR A 165 -10.10 -5.06 -7.49
CA THR A 165 -9.26 -5.87 -6.58
C THR A 165 -9.58 -5.61 -5.11
N GLY A 166 -9.80 -4.35 -4.73
CA GLY A 166 -10.20 -4.00 -3.36
C GLY A 166 -11.58 -4.56 -3.02
N LEU A 167 -12.52 -4.54 -3.96
CA LEU A 167 -13.86 -5.13 -3.78
C LEU A 167 -13.80 -6.64 -3.59
N VAL A 168 -12.92 -7.33 -4.32
CA VAL A 168 -12.71 -8.78 -4.14
C VAL A 168 -12.13 -9.09 -2.76
N ILE A 169 -11.13 -8.33 -2.30
CA ILE A 169 -10.56 -8.48 -0.94
C ILE A 169 -11.65 -8.31 0.12
N LEU A 170 -12.46 -7.25 -0.02
CA LEU A 170 -13.57 -6.95 0.87
C LEU A 170 -14.59 -8.10 0.91
N ASP A 171 -15.02 -8.60 -0.25
CA ASP A 171 -15.96 -9.72 -0.32
C ASP A 171 -15.40 -10.99 0.33
N MET A 172 -14.14 -11.32 0.05
CA MET A 172 -13.45 -12.46 0.68
C MET A 172 -13.38 -12.28 2.20
N LEU A 173 -12.99 -11.11 2.70
CA LEU A 173 -12.95 -10.80 4.13
C LEU A 173 -14.32 -10.89 4.78
N SER A 174 -15.39 -10.45 4.13
CA SER A 174 -16.75 -10.51 4.70
C SER A 174 -17.25 -11.94 4.89
N LYS A 175 -16.66 -12.91 4.18
CA LYS A 175 -17.09 -14.33 4.15
C LYS A 175 -16.12 -15.28 4.84
N LEU A 176 -14.97 -14.77 5.28
CA LEU A 176 -13.98 -15.56 6.02
C LEU A 176 -14.51 -15.84 7.43
N ASP A 177 -15.04 -17.06 7.62
CA ASP A 177 -15.54 -17.54 8.91
C ASP A 177 -14.41 -18.16 9.73
N ILE A 178 -13.62 -17.31 10.38
CA ILE A 178 -12.57 -17.71 11.32
C ILE A 178 -12.54 -16.76 12.52
N PRO A 179 -12.08 -17.22 13.70
CA PRO A 179 -11.85 -16.34 14.84
C PRO A 179 -10.89 -15.20 14.45
N ARG A 180 -11.25 -13.97 14.81
CA ARG A 180 -10.41 -12.78 14.60
C ARG A 180 -10.25 -12.03 15.89
N HIS A 181 -9.05 -11.51 16.10
CA HIS A 181 -8.76 -10.61 17.22
C HIS A 181 -9.37 -9.22 17.00
N GLN A 182 -9.56 -8.82 15.74
CA GLN A 182 -10.10 -7.53 15.34
C GLN A 182 -10.85 -7.64 14.00
N GLN A 183 -11.91 -6.85 13.84
CA GLN A 183 -12.54 -6.63 12.54
C GLN A 183 -11.59 -5.87 11.62
N VAL A 184 -11.51 -6.27 10.34
CA VAL A 184 -10.75 -5.50 9.34
C VAL A 184 -11.62 -4.37 8.83
N ASP A 185 -11.33 -3.16 9.30
CA ASP A 185 -12.00 -1.94 8.88
C ASP A 185 -11.42 -1.41 7.55
N LEU A 186 -12.24 -0.66 6.80
CA LEU A 186 -11.79 0.02 5.59
C LEU A 186 -11.32 1.43 5.86
N ILE A 187 -10.35 1.87 5.08
CA ILE A 187 -9.96 3.27 4.98
C ILE A 187 -10.10 3.73 3.53
N PHE A 188 -10.92 4.77 3.32
CA PHE A 188 -11.06 5.48 2.06
C PHE A 188 -10.48 6.88 2.17
N PHE A 189 -9.54 7.19 1.28
CA PHE A 189 -8.96 8.53 1.16
C PHE A 189 -9.77 9.32 0.13
N ASP A 190 -10.68 10.17 0.63
CA ASP A 190 -11.48 11.05 -0.20
C ASP A 190 -10.64 12.28 -0.57
N THR A 191 -10.10 12.27 -1.79
CA THR A 191 -9.28 13.35 -2.34
C THR A 191 -10.08 14.62 -2.61
N LEU A 192 -11.41 14.57 -2.48
CA LEU A 192 -12.38 15.57 -2.92
C LEU A 192 -12.49 15.71 -4.44
N HIS A 193 -11.75 14.87 -5.20
CA HIS A 193 -11.68 14.91 -6.66
C HIS A 193 -11.99 13.53 -7.28
N HIS A 194 -12.67 12.65 -6.54
CA HIS A 194 -13.18 11.38 -7.08
C HIS A 194 -14.31 11.63 -8.08
N PHE A 195 -14.52 10.67 -8.98
CA PHE A 195 -15.76 10.63 -9.76
C PHE A 195 -16.97 10.41 -8.85
N GLN A 196 -18.13 10.95 -9.26
CA GLN A 196 -19.39 10.71 -8.55
C GLN A 196 -19.72 9.22 -8.50
N GLU A 197 -19.44 8.46 -9.56
CA GLU A 197 -19.65 7.00 -9.59
C GLU A 197 -18.81 6.26 -8.54
N THR A 198 -17.64 6.77 -8.16
CA THR A 198 -16.84 6.20 -7.06
C THR A 198 -17.48 6.47 -5.70
N ILE A 199 -18.05 7.67 -5.53
CA ILE A 199 -18.77 8.06 -4.30
C ILE A 199 -20.08 7.27 -4.16
N ASP A 200 -20.83 7.11 -5.26
CA ASP A 200 -22.06 6.31 -5.28
C ASP A 200 -21.77 4.83 -5.00
N LEU A 201 -20.65 4.31 -5.54
CA LEU A 201 -20.18 2.97 -5.24
C LEU A 201 -19.83 2.81 -3.75
N ARG A 202 -19.08 3.74 -3.16
CA ARG A 202 -18.74 3.75 -1.72
C ARG A 202 -20.02 3.63 -0.88
N ASP A 203 -20.99 4.49 -1.13
CA ASP A 203 -22.25 4.52 -0.37
C ASP A 203 -23.07 3.25 -0.60
N GLY A 204 -22.98 2.68 -1.80
CA GLY A 204 -23.53 1.38 -2.13
C GLY A 204 -22.91 0.23 -1.35
N ILE A 205 -21.58 0.20 -1.24
CA ILE A 205 -20.85 -0.82 -0.49
C ILE A 205 -21.17 -0.74 1.00
N GLN A 206 -21.32 0.45 1.59
CA GLN A 206 -21.74 0.56 2.99
C GLN A 206 -23.14 -0.03 3.24
N LYS A 207 -24.04 0.03 2.25
CA LYS A 207 -25.37 -0.61 2.32
C LYS A 207 -25.28 -2.12 2.17
N ASP A 208 -24.42 -2.60 1.27
CA ASP A 208 -24.24 -4.04 1.01
C ASP A 208 -23.51 -4.74 2.17
N TYR A 209 -22.65 -4.02 2.90
CA TYR A 209 -21.85 -4.52 4.02
C TYR A 209 -22.05 -3.65 5.28
N PRO A 210 -23.26 -3.67 5.91
CA PRO A 210 -23.61 -2.74 6.99
C PRO A 210 -22.83 -2.97 8.30
N HIS A 211 -22.18 -4.12 8.45
CA HIS A 211 -21.35 -4.47 9.60
C HIS A 211 -19.91 -3.96 9.48
N LEU A 212 -19.54 -3.40 8.33
CA LEU A 212 -18.19 -2.96 8.07
C LEU A 212 -18.04 -1.47 8.39
N THR A 213 -17.02 -1.13 9.18
CA THR A 213 -16.65 0.26 9.46
C THR A 213 -15.84 0.81 8.30
N LEU A 214 -16.27 1.95 7.76
CA LEU A 214 -15.54 2.70 6.76
C LEU A 214 -15.06 4.03 7.35
N HIS A 215 -13.73 4.16 7.47
CA HIS A 215 -13.07 5.39 7.87
C HIS A 215 -12.79 6.25 6.64
N VAL A 216 -13.28 7.49 6.62
CA VAL A 216 -13.07 8.42 5.50
C VAL A 216 -12.15 9.55 5.92
N TYR A 217 -11.03 9.68 5.23
CA TYR A 217 -10.05 10.74 5.47
C TYR A 217 -9.96 11.67 4.28
N LYS A 218 -10.00 12.97 4.55
CA LYS A 218 -9.98 14.08 3.59
C LYS A 218 -8.74 14.96 3.77
N PRO A 219 -8.37 15.78 2.77
CA PRO A 219 -7.36 16.82 2.93
C PRO A 219 -7.60 17.66 4.19
N GLN A 220 -6.55 17.94 4.96
CA GLN A 220 -6.69 18.63 6.24
C GLN A 220 -7.34 20.01 6.11
N GLY A 221 -8.45 20.19 6.82
CA GLY A 221 -9.21 21.44 6.83
C GLY A 221 -10.02 21.71 5.56
N CYS A 222 -10.28 20.68 4.73
CA CYS A 222 -11.15 20.78 3.56
C CYS A 222 -12.20 19.64 3.58
N ASN A 223 -13.47 20.00 3.47
CA ASN A 223 -14.59 19.06 3.37
C ASN A 223 -15.12 18.92 1.95
N THR A 224 -14.89 19.92 1.10
CA THR A 224 -15.38 20.00 -0.28
C THR A 224 -14.29 20.41 -1.27
N ALA A 225 -14.46 20.08 -2.55
CA ALA A 225 -13.54 20.48 -3.60
C ALA A 225 -13.40 22.02 -3.70
N ALA A 226 -14.49 22.76 -3.48
CA ALA A 226 -14.50 24.21 -3.49
C ALA A 226 -13.64 24.81 -2.36
N GLU A 227 -13.68 24.22 -1.16
CA GLU A 227 -12.79 24.63 -0.06
C GLU A 227 -11.32 24.34 -0.37
N PHE A 228 -11.04 23.17 -0.96
CA PHE A 228 -9.68 22.81 -1.40
C PHE A 228 -9.16 23.80 -2.45
N ALA A 229 -9.97 24.12 -3.45
CA ALA A 229 -9.66 25.10 -4.50
C ALA A 229 -9.45 26.51 -3.94
N ALA A 230 -10.31 26.96 -3.02
CA ALA A 230 -10.16 28.27 -2.39
C ALA A 230 -8.86 28.41 -1.60
N LYS A 231 -8.39 27.31 -0.98
CA LYS A 231 -7.19 27.31 -0.14
C LYS A 231 -5.90 27.08 -0.93
N HIS A 232 -5.96 26.28 -2.01
CA HIS A 232 -4.77 25.77 -2.69
C HIS A 232 -4.74 26.03 -4.21
N GLY A 233 -5.77 26.66 -4.76
CA GLY A 233 -5.94 26.94 -6.18
C GLY A 233 -6.83 25.91 -6.90
N GLU A 234 -7.60 26.39 -7.88
CA GLU A 234 -8.61 25.63 -8.64
C GLU A 234 -8.09 24.33 -9.27
N LYS A 235 -6.83 24.32 -9.71
CA LYS A 235 -6.23 23.22 -10.47
C LYS A 235 -4.83 22.87 -10.00
N LEU A 236 -4.68 22.68 -8.69
CA LEU A 236 -3.37 22.40 -8.09
C LEU A 236 -2.64 21.21 -8.76
N TRP A 237 -3.37 20.21 -9.24
CA TRP A 237 -2.79 19.06 -9.95
C TRP A 237 -2.13 19.42 -11.29
N GLU A 238 -2.49 20.54 -11.92
CA GLU A 238 -1.83 21.06 -13.13
C GLU A 238 -0.60 21.92 -12.77
N THR A 239 -0.66 22.69 -11.68
CA THR A 239 0.38 23.66 -11.33
C THR A 239 1.46 23.06 -10.42
N ASN A 240 1.12 22.09 -9.58
CA ASN A 240 2.03 21.43 -8.63
C ASN A 240 1.48 20.04 -8.21
N ASP A 241 1.65 19.04 -9.08
CA ASP A 241 1.18 17.65 -8.85
C ASP A 241 1.75 17.02 -7.57
N GLU A 242 2.99 17.35 -7.19
CA GLU A 242 3.60 16.81 -5.97
C GLU A 242 2.93 17.37 -4.70
N LEU A 243 2.61 18.67 -4.68
CA LEU A 243 1.86 19.28 -3.59
C LEU A 243 0.42 18.77 -3.54
N TYR A 244 -0.22 18.59 -4.70
CA TYR A 244 -1.54 17.97 -4.77
C TYR A 244 -1.54 16.56 -4.18
N ASP A 245 -0.60 15.70 -4.59
CA ASP A 245 -0.50 14.35 -4.05
C ASP A 245 -0.24 14.37 -2.53
N TRP A 246 0.60 15.29 -2.05
CA TRP A 246 0.84 15.43 -0.61
C TRP A 246 -0.46 15.76 0.14
N LEU A 247 -1.11 16.87 -0.21
CA LEU A 247 -2.26 17.41 0.50
C LEU A 247 -3.51 16.52 0.37
N ALA A 248 -3.75 15.98 -0.83
CA ALA A 248 -4.98 15.25 -1.11
C ALA A 248 -4.89 13.75 -0.80
N LYS A 249 -3.68 13.18 -0.68
CA LYS A 249 -3.51 11.73 -0.61
C LYS A 249 -2.56 11.29 0.49
N VAL A 250 -1.34 11.84 0.54
CA VAL A 250 -0.29 11.34 1.43
C VAL A 250 -0.51 11.79 2.87
N GLU A 251 -0.77 13.08 3.10
CA GLU A 251 -1.05 13.60 4.44
C GLU A 251 -2.29 12.91 5.05
N PRO A 252 -3.44 12.81 4.35
CA PRO A 252 -4.62 12.14 4.91
C PRO A 252 -4.35 10.67 5.23
N ALA A 253 -3.56 9.97 4.40
CA ALA A 253 -3.17 8.59 4.66
C ALA A 253 -2.28 8.47 5.91
N GLN A 254 -1.23 9.28 6.02
CA GLN A 254 -0.35 9.26 7.19
C GLN A 254 -1.08 9.63 8.47
N ARG A 255 -2.04 10.56 8.39
CA ARG A 255 -2.89 10.92 9.53
C ARG A 255 -3.81 9.77 9.94
N ALA A 256 -4.47 9.12 8.98
CA ALA A 256 -5.29 7.94 9.24
C ALA A 256 -4.51 6.83 9.93
N TYR A 257 -3.28 6.57 9.47
CA TYR A 257 -2.45 5.51 10.06
C TYR A 257 -2.12 5.78 11.53
N ARG A 258 -1.84 7.04 11.88
CA ARG A 258 -1.57 7.44 13.27
C ARG A 258 -2.82 7.41 14.13
N GLU A 259 -3.92 7.99 13.66
CA GLU A 259 -5.16 8.13 14.43
C GLU A 259 -5.86 6.79 14.69
N LEU A 260 -5.76 5.86 13.74
CA LEU A 260 -6.38 4.53 13.84
C LEU A 260 -5.43 3.44 14.37
N GLY A 261 -4.15 3.76 14.63
CA GLY A 261 -3.16 2.78 15.07
C GLY A 261 -2.87 1.70 14.01
N VAL A 262 -2.82 2.07 12.74
CA VAL A 262 -2.61 1.12 11.63
C VAL A 262 -1.16 0.64 11.60
N THR A 263 -0.97 -0.66 11.79
CA THR A 263 0.34 -1.33 11.69
C THR A 263 0.43 -2.23 10.46
N ALA A 264 -0.70 -2.69 9.93
CA ALA A 264 -0.78 -3.50 8.72
C ALA A 264 -1.91 -3.05 7.79
N MET A 265 -1.65 -3.10 6.48
CA MET A 265 -2.54 -2.57 5.45
C MET A 265 -2.69 -3.52 4.27
N LEU A 266 -3.91 -4.01 4.03
CA LEU A 266 -4.27 -4.67 2.79
C LEU A 266 -4.41 -3.63 1.67
N THR A 267 -3.85 -3.94 0.50
CA THR A 267 -3.95 -3.09 -0.69
C THR A 267 -4.46 -3.88 -1.90
N GLY A 268 -5.13 -3.18 -2.82
CA GLY A 268 -5.61 -3.75 -4.09
C GLY A 268 -4.57 -3.74 -5.22
N ARG A 269 -3.26 -3.72 -4.92
CA ARG A 269 -2.20 -3.78 -5.93
C ARG A 269 -2.04 -5.20 -6.46
N ARG A 270 -1.68 -5.35 -7.74
CA ARG A 270 -1.39 -6.64 -8.41
C ARG A 270 -0.18 -6.52 -9.33
N ARG A 271 0.56 -7.61 -9.55
CA ARG A 271 1.73 -7.59 -10.46
C ARG A 271 1.34 -7.34 -11.90
N SER A 272 0.18 -7.86 -12.33
CA SER A 272 -0.36 -7.68 -13.68
C SER A 272 -0.69 -6.22 -14.04
N GLN A 273 -0.65 -5.30 -13.07
CA GLN A 273 -0.85 -3.87 -13.30
C GLN A 273 0.42 -3.15 -13.79
N GLY A 274 1.54 -3.88 -13.92
CA GLY A 274 2.74 -3.42 -14.60
C GLY A 274 3.55 -2.35 -13.86
N ALA A 275 4.48 -1.73 -14.59
CA ALA A 275 5.42 -0.72 -14.09
C ALA A 275 6.09 -1.15 -12.76
N LYS A 276 6.07 -0.29 -11.74
CA LYS A 276 6.65 -0.57 -10.41
C LYS A 276 5.98 -1.75 -9.68
N ARG A 277 4.78 -2.17 -10.10
CA ARG A 277 4.05 -3.27 -9.45
C ARG A 277 4.47 -4.65 -9.95
N GLY A 278 5.10 -4.75 -11.13
CA GLY A 278 5.44 -6.05 -11.75
C GLY A 278 6.29 -6.97 -10.87
N ASN A 279 7.17 -6.39 -10.05
CA ASN A 279 8.09 -7.11 -9.17
C ASN A 279 7.74 -6.97 -7.68
N MET A 280 6.53 -6.52 -7.35
CA MET A 280 6.17 -6.30 -5.95
C MET A 280 6.02 -7.63 -5.20
N ASP A 281 6.31 -7.62 -3.91
CA ASP A 281 6.13 -8.77 -3.02
C ASP A 281 4.68 -8.91 -2.53
N ILE A 282 4.37 -10.06 -1.90
CA ILE A 282 3.08 -10.23 -1.21
C ILE A 282 3.05 -9.33 0.03
N ILE A 283 4.15 -9.30 0.78
CA ILE A 283 4.36 -8.43 1.94
C ILE A 283 5.51 -7.47 1.63
N GLU A 284 5.24 -6.19 1.80
CA GLU A 284 6.21 -5.09 1.76
C GLU A 284 6.20 -4.38 3.12
N VAL A 285 7.31 -3.78 3.54
CA VAL A 285 7.35 -2.88 4.69
C VAL A 285 7.88 -1.53 4.19
N ASP A 286 7.16 -0.45 4.48
CA ASP A 286 7.62 0.88 4.09
C ASP A 286 8.58 1.51 5.11
N GLU A 287 9.16 2.64 4.76
CA GLU A 287 10.15 3.35 5.59
C GLU A 287 9.61 3.75 6.98
N ALA A 288 8.28 3.81 7.15
CA ALA A 288 7.64 4.12 8.42
C ALA A 288 7.28 2.87 9.23
N GLY A 289 7.65 1.67 8.76
CA GLY A 289 7.35 0.40 9.41
C GLY A 289 5.95 -0.15 9.09
N LEU A 290 5.17 0.49 8.20
CA LEU A 290 3.84 -0.01 7.84
C LEU A 290 3.97 -1.27 6.98
N ILE A 291 3.38 -2.36 7.46
CA ILE A 291 3.32 -3.64 6.73
C ILE A 291 2.22 -3.53 5.66
N LYS A 292 2.57 -3.62 4.39
CA LYS A 292 1.63 -3.61 3.26
C LYS A 292 1.51 -5.03 2.71
N ILE A 293 0.28 -5.50 2.55
CA ILE A 293 0.00 -6.83 2.02
C ILE A 293 -0.83 -6.70 0.74
N ASN A 294 -0.45 -7.48 -0.25
CA ASN A 294 -1.07 -7.54 -1.57
C ASN A 294 -1.63 -8.96 -1.82
N PRO A 295 -2.79 -9.32 -1.24
CA PRO A 295 -3.27 -10.71 -1.25
C PRO A 295 -3.61 -11.23 -2.65
N LEU A 296 -3.88 -10.32 -3.59
CA LEU A 296 -4.17 -10.63 -4.98
C LEU A 296 -2.97 -10.32 -5.89
N ALA A 297 -1.73 -10.28 -5.39
CA ALA A 297 -0.56 -9.92 -6.19
C ALA A 297 -0.41 -10.77 -7.46
N ASN A 298 -0.78 -12.05 -7.36
CA ASN A 298 -0.69 -13.04 -8.45
C ASN A 298 -1.92 -13.06 -9.38
N TRP A 299 -3.01 -12.39 -9.03
CA TRP A 299 -4.20 -12.39 -9.88
C TRP A 299 -4.04 -11.40 -11.03
N ASN A 300 -4.37 -11.85 -12.23
CA ASN A 300 -4.53 -10.96 -13.38
C ASN A 300 -5.90 -10.25 -13.34
N PHE A 301 -6.15 -9.35 -14.29
CA PHE A 301 -7.39 -8.57 -14.33
C PHE A 301 -8.62 -9.45 -14.60
N ASP A 302 -8.48 -10.47 -15.45
CA ASP A 302 -9.59 -11.35 -15.81
C ASP A 302 -10.05 -12.22 -14.63
N GLN A 303 -9.12 -12.74 -13.82
CA GLN A 303 -9.45 -13.47 -12.59
C GLN A 303 -10.21 -12.59 -11.59
N VAL A 304 -9.80 -11.32 -11.44
CA VAL A 304 -10.52 -10.35 -10.59
C VAL A 304 -11.92 -10.10 -11.14
N LYS A 305 -12.05 -9.86 -12.44
CA LYS A 305 -13.34 -9.59 -13.10
C LYS A 305 -14.27 -10.81 -13.03
N GLU A 306 -13.73 -12.01 -13.23
CA GLU A 306 -14.49 -13.25 -13.12
C GLU A 306 -15.01 -13.47 -11.69
N TYR A 307 -14.21 -13.18 -10.67
CA TYR A 307 -14.69 -13.21 -9.30
C TYR A 307 -15.83 -12.22 -9.06
N VAL A 308 -15.66 -10.96 -9.49
CA VAL A 308 -16.68 -9.91 -9.38
C VAL A 308 -18.00 -10.35 -10.02
N ASN A 309 -17.93 -10.90 -11.24
CA ASN A 309 -19.10 -11.38 -11.98
C ASN A 309 -19.76 -12.58 -11.27
N ARG A 310 -18.97 -13.61 -10.92
CA ARG A 310 -19.46 -14.83 -10.27
C ARG A 310 -20.13 -14.55 -8.94
N ARG A 311 -19.67 -13.52 -8.21
CA ARG A 311 -20.21 -13.12 -6.91
C ARG A 311 -21.23 -11.99 -7.00
N ASN A 312 -21.53 -11.51 -8.21
CA ASN A 312 -22.44 -10.39 -8.46
C ASN A 312 -22.11 -9.18 -7.57
N LEU A 313 -20.81 -8.83 -7.46
CA LEU A 313 -20.37 -7.71 -6.63
C LEU A 313 -20.75 -6.39 -7.29
N ARG A 314 -21.21 -5.44 -6.49
CA ARG A 314 -21.32 -4.04 -6.94
C ARG A 314 -19.93 -3.53 -7.31
N TYR A 315 -19.79 -2.97 -8.50
CA TYR A 315 -18.55 -2.36 -8.98
C TYR A 315 -18.81 -0.97 -9.59
N ASN A 316 -17.74 -0.24 -9.88
CA ASN A 316 -17.83 1.12 -10.39
C ASN A 316 -18.40 1.12 -11.82
N ALA A 317 -19.51 1.83 -12.05
CA ALA A 317 -20.18 1.90 -13.34
C ALA A 317 -19.27 2.44 -14.47
N LEU A 318 -18.19 3.16 -14.14
CA LEU A 318 -17.21 3.61 -15.12
C LEU A 318 -16.44 2.45 -15.77
N LEU A 319 -16.36 1.27 -15.14
CA LEU A 319 -15.73 0.10 -15.74
C LEU A 319 -16.38 -0.25 -17.09
N ASP A 320 -17.71 -0.21 -17.16
CA ASP A 320 -18.48 -0.51 -18.36
C ASP A 320 -18.33 0.56 -19.45
N ARG A 321 -17.77 1.72 -19.08
CA ARG A 321 -17.42 2.82 -19.98
C ARG A 321 -15.93 2.83 -20.35
N GLY A 322 -15.21 1.75 -20.08
CA GLY A 322 -13.80 1.57 -20.44
C GLY A 322 -12.79 2.02 -19.38
N TYR A 323 -13.22 2.39 -18.17
CA TYR A 323 -12.30 2.78 -17.09
C TYR A 323 -11.85 1.56 -16.28
N LYS A 324 -10.77 0.90 -16.71
CA LYS A 324 -10.22 -0.28 -16.00
C LYS A 324 -9.53 0.07 -14.67
N SER A 325 -9.03 1.30 -14.53
CA SER A 325 -8.40 1.81 -13.30
C SER A 325 -8.90 3.22 -13.02
N VAL A 326 -9.55 3.43 -11.88
CA VAL A 326 -10.20 4.69 -11.51
C VAL A 326 -9.44 5.39 -10.39
N GLY A 327 -9.22 6.69 -10.51
CA GLY A 327 -8.71 7.57 -9.47
C GLY A 327 -9.46 8.90 -9.48
N ASP A 328 -8.73 10.01 -9.35
CA ASP A 328 -9.31 11.34 -9.46
C ASP A 328 -9.77 11.62 -10.90
N TRP A 329 -10.83 12.41 -11.06
CA TRP A 329 -11.48 12.64 -12.36
C TRP A 329 -10.58 13.33 -13.38
N HIS A 330 -9.66 14.18 -12.92
CA HIS A 330 -8.73 14.94 -13.77
C HIS A 330 -7.53 14.13 -14.28
N SER A 331 -7.26 12.97 -13.67
CA SER A 331 -6.06 12.16 -13.96
C SER A 331 -6.39 10.71 -14.33
N THR A 332 -7.63 10.48 -14.77
CA THR A 332 -8.13 9.17 -15.18
C THR A 332 -8.87 9.27 -16.52
N GLN A 333 -8.47 8.44 -17.48
CA GLN A 333 -9.11 8.31 -18.80
C GLN A 333 -9.56 6.86 -19.05
N PRO A 334 -10.57 6.64 -19.90
CA PRO A 334 -10.90 5.30 -20.36
C PRO A 334 -9.77 4.74 -21.23
N VAL A 335 -9.69 3.42 -21.32
CA VAL A 335 -8.69 2.70 -22.11
C VAL A 335 -9.37 1.84 -23.16
N ALA A 336 -8.72 1.66 -24.32
CA ALA A 336 -9.26 0.80 -25.36
C ALA A 336 -9.20 -0.69 -24.98
N GLN A 337 -9.93 -1.52 -25.73
CA GLN A 337 -9.76 -2.97 -25.63
C GLN A 337 -8.32 -3.35 -25.99
N GLY A 338 -7.71 -4.23 -25.20
CA GLY A 338 -6.30 -4.62 -25.37
C GLY A 338 -5.26 -3.68 -24.72
N GLU A 339 -5.63 -2.45 -24.36
CA GLU A 339 -4.72 -1.58 -23.59
C GLU A 339 -4.54 -2.05 -22.15
N ASP A 340 -3.37 -1.74 -21.59
CA ASP A 340 -3.00 -2.00 -20.19
C ASP A 340 -4.06 -1.45 -19.21
N GLU A 341 -4.28 -2.17 -18.10
CA GLU A 341 -5.30 -1.83 -17.10
C GLU A 341 -5.16 -0.40 -16.56
N ARG A 342 -3.92 0.12 -16.48
CA ARG A 342 -3.60 1.41 -15.90
C ARG A 342 -3.13 2.44 -16.93
N SER A 343 -3.16 2.16 -18.22
CA SER A 343 -2.72 3.13 -19.26
C SER A 343 -3.53 4.43 -19.25
N GLY A 344 -4.75 4.40 -18.73
CA GLY A 344 -5.61 5.56 -18.55
C GLY A 344 -5.22 6.47 -17.37
N ARG A 345 -4.30 6.03 -16.50
CA ARG A 345 -3.81 6.82 -15.37
C ARG A 345 -2.61 7.64 -15.81
N TRP A 346 -2.63 8.95 -15.51
CA TRP A 346 -1.52 9.87 -15.78
C TRP A 346 -1.06 9.84 -17.25
N LYS A 347 -2.00 9.70 -18.19
CA LYS A 347 -1.71 9.61 -19.63
C LYS A 347 -0.91 10.85 -20.08
N GLY A 348 0.26 10.61 -20.67
CA GLY A 348 1.18 11.67 -21.09
C GLY A 348 2.12 12.20 -20.01
N GLN A 349 2.14 11.61 -18.81
CA GLN A 349 3.06 11.97 -17.72
C GLN A 349 4.07 10.85 -17.44
N ALA A 350 5.19 11.18 -16.78
CA ALA A 350 6.18 10.19 -16.32
C ALA A 350 5.73 9.41 -15.07
N LYS A 351 4.58 9.76 -14.50
CA LYS A 351 4.06 9.20 -13.25
C LYS A 351 3.49 7.81 -13.47
N THR A 352 3.98 6.84 -12.70
CA THR A 352 3.56 5.44 -12.80
C THR A 352 2.87 4.92 -11.53
N GLU A 353 2.99 5.65 -10.41
CA GLU A 353 2.46 5.22 -9.13
C GLU A 353 1.88 6.40 -8.34
N CYS A 354 0.87 6.10 -7.52
CA CYS A 354 0.23 7.08 -6.65
C CYS A 354 1.16 7.49 -5.49
N GLY A 355 1.08 8.76 -5.07
CA GLY A 355 1.82 9.28 -3.91
C GLY A 355 1.72 8.45 -2.64
N ILE A 356 0.57 7.81 -2.39
CA ILE A 356 0.33 6.94 -1.21
C ILE A 356 1.31 5.75 -1.14
N HIS A 357 1.83 5.30 -2.28
CA HIS A 357 2.75 4.18 -2.36
C HIS A 357 4.20 4.60 -2.64
N ASN A 358 4.47 5.91 -2.73
CA ASN A 358 5.84 6.40 -2.84
C ASN A 358 6.54 6.38 -1.46
N PRO A 359 7.88 6.33 -1.43
CA PRO A 359 8.65 6.46 -0.19
C PRO A 359 8.29 7.74 0.56
N ARG A 360 8.26 7.68 1.89
CA ARG A 360 7.95 8.83 2.74
C ARG A 360 9.05 9.89 2.64
N SER A 361 10.29 9.45 2.49
CA SER A 361 11.48 10.26 2.22
C SER A 361 11.29 11.22 1.05
N LYS A 362 10.59 10.79 -0.02
CA LYS A 362 10.29 11.64 -1.19
C LYS A 362 9.55 12.92 -0.77
N TYR A 363 8.48 12.77 0.02
CA TYR A 363 7.67 13.91 0.42
C TYR A 363 8.32 14.74 1.53
N ALA A 364 9.11 14.11 2.40
CA ALA A 364 9.91 14.85 3.37
C ALA A 364 10.89 15.81 2.67
N GLN A 365 11.62 15.34 1.66
CA GLN A 365 12.53 16.15 0.86
C GLN A 365 11.79 17.27 0.11
N PHE A 366 10.65 16.94 -0.52
CA PHE A 366 9.81 17.93 -1.21
C PHE A 366 9.37 19.07 -0.27
N LEU A 367 8.89 18.76 0.93
CA LEU A 367 8.42 19.75 1.89
C LEU A 367 9.56 20.63 2.42
N MET A 368 10.74 20.05 2.68
CA MET A 368 11.93 20.80 3.08
C MET A 368 12.34 21.81 2.01
N GLU A 369 12.31 21.39 0.74
CA GLU A 369 12.65 22.26 -0.39
C GLU A 369 11.64 23.40 -0.58
N GLN A 370 10.35 23.14 -0.37
CA GLN A 370 9.32 24.19 -0.40
C GLN A 370 9.51 25.21 0.73
N GLU A 371 9.82 24.75 1.94
CA GLU A 371 10.07 25.62 3.09
C GLU A 371 11.32 26.47 2.87
N ARG A 372 12.40 25.89 2.35
CA ARG A 372 13.63 26.61 1.98
C ARG A 372 13.34 27.72 0.96
N LYS A 373 12.60 27.42 -0.11
CA LYS A 373 12.22 28.42 -1.13
C LYS A 373 11.40 29.55 -0.54
N LYS A 374 10.43 29.24 0.32
CA LYS A 374 9.61 30.24 0.98
C LYS A 374 10.45 31.16 1.89
N GLN A 375 11.40 30.58 2.63
CA GLN A 375 12.33 31.36 3.47
C GLN A 375 13.22 32.27 2.62
N GLU A 376 13.69 31.80 1.47
CA GLU A 376 14.47 32.60 0.51
C GLU A 376 13.63 33.73 -0.11
N GLU A 377 12.37 33.49 -0.45
CA GLU A 377 11.44 34.50 -0.97
C GLU A 377 11.19 35.59 0.09
N VAL A 378 10.88 35.20 1.32
CA VAL A 378 10.67 36.15 2.43
C VAL A 378 11.95 36.95 2.71
N ALA A 379 13.12 36.30 2.72
CA ALA A 379 14.39 36.99 2.91
C ALA A 379 14.67 37.98 1.77
N ASN A 380 14.42 37.60 0.52
CA ASN A 380 14.58 38.46 -0.65
C ASN A 380 13.60 39.63 -0.64
N GLU A 381 12.37 39.43 -0.20
CA GLU A 381 11.36 40.49 -0.06
C GLU A 381 11.76 41.47 1.05
N ALA A 382 12.24 40.97 2.20
CA ALA A 382 12.77 41.81 3.27
C ALA A 382 13.99 42.64 2.83
N LEU A 383 14.91 42.03 2.05
CA LEU A 383 16.05 42.72 1.46
C LEU A 383 15.63 43.82 0.47
N LYS A 384 14.57 43.61 -0.32
CA LYS A 384 14.03 44.62 -1.25
C LYS A 384 13.33 45.79 -0.56
N ILE A 385 12.81 45.60 0.66
CA ILE A 385 12.18 46.67 1.45
C ILE A 385 13.24 47.53 2.16
N THR A 386 14.47 47.03 2.29
CA THR A 386 15.57 47.71 3.01
C THR A 386 16.42 48.61 2.10
N VAL A 387 16.19 48.58 0.78
CA VAL A 387 16.82 49.45 -0.25
C VAL A 387 15.80 50.48 -0.70
#